data_AF-A0A4Q3UWH6-F1
#
_entry.id   AF-A0A4Q3UWH6-F1
#
_cell.length_a   1.000
_cell.length_b   1.000
_cell.length_c   1.000
_cell.angle_alpha   90.00
_cell.angle_beta   90.00
_cell.angle_gamma   90.00
#
_symmetry.space_group_name_H-M   'P 1'
#
loop_
_entity.id
_entity.type
_entity.pdbx_description
1 polymer ?
#
loop_
_entity_poly.entity_id
_entity_poly.type
_entity_poly.pdbx_seq_one_letter_code
_entity_poly.pdbx_strand_id
1 'polypeptide(L)' 'MEVTEKTVDGLIGKLSQLKTEIQKVIVGQDHILEEIIVALLAGGHCLLEGVPGLAKTLMVRTLSQALHLS' A
#
# COMPACT_ATOMS: atom_id res chain seq x y z
N MET A 1 7.50 23.22 6.35
CA MET A 1 8.08 21.86 6.30
C MET A 1 9.03 21.84 5.13
N GLU A 2 10.34 21.94 5.36
CA GLU A 2 11.33 21.86 4.27
C GLU A 2 11.42 20.41 3.80
N VAL A 3 10.90 20.16 2.60
CA VAL A 3 11.08 18.89 1.91
C VAL A 3 12.47 18.91 1.30
N THR A 4 13.43 18.25 1.94
CA THR A 4 14.77 18.06 1.37
C THR A 4 14.81 16.82 0.49
N GLU A 5 15.65 16.81 -0.54
CA GLU A 5 15.87 15.67 -1.44
C GLU A 5 16.11 14.37 -0.66
N LYS A 6 16.96 14.44 0.38
CA LYS A 6 17.26 13.31 1.27
C LYS A 6 16.03 12.77 2.02
N THR A 7 15.08 13.63 2.38
CA THR A 7 13.83 13.20 3.02
C THR A 7 12.93 12.45 2.03
N VAL A 8 12.87 12.91 0.79
CA VAL A 8 12.07 12.28 -0.28
C VAL A 8 12.62 10.89 -0.59
N ASP A 9 13.94 10.77 -0.78
CA ASP A 9 14.59 9.48 -1.04
C ASP A 9 14.33 8.47 0.09
N GLY A 10 14.39 8.93 1.34
CA GLY A 10 14.09 8.10 2.51
C GLY A 10 12.64 7.60 2.54
N LEU A 11 11.68 8.43 2.11
CA LEU A 11 10.26 8.03 2.03
C LEU A 11 10.02 7.04 0.89
N ILE A 12 10.63 7.26 -0.28
CA ILE A 12 10.56 6.34 -1.41
C ILE A 12 11.08 4.95 -1.00
N GLY A 13 12.23 4.90 -0.31
CA GLY A 13 12.78 3.65 0.21
C GLY A 13 11.84 2.92 1.18
N LYS A 14 11.17 3.65 2.07
CA LYS A 14 10.16 3.07 2.98
C LYS A 14 8.94 2.53 2.24
N LEU A 15 8.48 3.20 1.18
CA LEU A 15 7.38 2.71 0.35
C LEU A 15 7.75 1.41 -0.38
N SER A 16 8.98 1.31 -0.89
CA SER A 16 9.48 0.06 -1.47
C SER A 16 9.49 -1.08 -0.44
N GLN A 17 9.98 -0.82 0.79
CA GLN A 17 9.97 -1.81 1.87
C GLN A 17 8.55 -2.25 2.23
N LEU A 18 7.61 -1.31 2.36
CA LEU A 18 6.20 -1.60 2.61
C LEU A 18 5.61 -2.52 1.54
N LYS A 19 5.83 -2.21 0.26
CA LYS A 19 5.36 -3.05 -0.86
C LYS A 19 5.93 -4.46 -0.77
N THR A 20 7.24 -4.61 -0.51
CA THR A 20 7.89 -5.91 -0.38
C THR A 20 7.30 -6.75 0.75
N GLU A 21 6.97 -6.15 1.89
CA GLU A 21 6.32 -6.88 3.00
C GLU A 21 4.91 -7.36 2.62
N ILE A 22 4.13 -6.53 1.94
CA ILE A 22 2.77 -6.89 1.51
C ILE A 22 2.80 -8.00 0.44
N GLN A 23 3.77 -7.95 -0.47
CA GLN A 23 3.96 -8.94 -1.54
C GLN A 23 4.30 -10.35 -1.04
N LYS A 24 4.69 -10.51 0.23
CA LYS A 24 4.88 -11.85 0.85
C LYS A 24 3.55 -12.59 1.03
N VAL A 25 2.44 -11.86 1.12
CA VAL A 25 1.08 -12.41 1.34
C VAL A 25 0.21 -12.23 0.10
N ILE A 26 0.36 -11.12 -0.60
CA ILE A 26 -0.43 -10.78 -1.77
C ILE A 26 0.38 -11.00 -3.04
N VAL A 27 -0.11 -11.85 -3.93
CA VAL A 27 0.57 -12.21 -5.18
C VAL A 27 -0.20 -11.67 -6.39
N GLY A 28 0.50 -11.04 -7.33
CA GLY A 28 -0.04 -10.65 -8.64
C GLY A 28 -1.02 -9.47 -8.63
N GLN A 29 -1.00 -8.64 -7.59
CA GLN A 29 -1.90 -7.48 -7.42
C GLN A 29 -1.13 -6.17 -7.20
N ASP A 30 0.04 -6.02 -7.85
CA ASP A 30 0.95 -4.90 -7.63
C ASP A 30 0.31 -3.55 -7.97
N HIS A 31 -0.37 -3.47 -9.11
CA HIS A 31 -1.04 -2.24 -9.55
C HIS A 31 -2.12 -1.78 -8.57
N ILE A 32 -2.96 -2.71 -8.09
CA ILE A 32 -4.02 -2.39 -7.13
C ILE A 32 -3.41 -1.90 -5.82
N LEU A 33 -2.33 -2.53 -5.36
CA LEU A 33 -1.64 -2.10 -4.15
C LEU A 33 -1.08 -0.66 -4.30
N GLU A 34 -0.53 -0.33 -5.47
CA GLU A 34 -0.05 1.01 -5.77
C GLU A 34 -1.15 2.07 -5.71
N GLU A 35 -2.30 1.81 -6.33
CA GLU A 35 -3.44 2.73 -6.31
C GLU A 35 -3.97 2.95 -4.90
N ILE A 36 -4.05 1.89 -4.08
CA ILE A 36 -4.49 2.01 -2.68
C ILE A 36 -3.51 2.88 -1.88
N ILE A 37 -2.20 2.66 -2.03
CA ILE A 37 -1.17 3.45 -1.35
C ILE A 37 -1.25 4.92 -1.78
N VAL A 38 -1.41 5.18 -3.09
CA VAL A 38 -1.55 6.55 -3.61
C VAL A 38 -2.78 7.23 -3.02
N ALA A 39 -3.93 6.56 -3.02
CA ALA A 39 -5.16 7.12 -2.46
C ALA A 39 -5.01 7.39 -0.95
N LEU A 40 -4.41 6.47 -0.19
CA LEU A 40 -4.18 6.64 1.24
C LEU A 40 -3.28 7.85 1.53
N LEU A 41 -2.16 7.99 0.82
CA LEU A 41 -1.24 9.11 0.99
C LEU A 41 -1.86 10.45 0.59
N ALA A 42 -2.79 10.44 -0.37
CA ALA A 42 -3.55 11.60 -0.78
C ALA A 42 -4.75 11.92 0.16
N GLY A 43 -5.02 11.09 1.18
CA GLY A 43 -6.20 11.23 2.04
C GLY A 43 -7.53 10.92 1.33
N GLY A 44 -7.46 10.18 0.22
CA GLY A 44 -8.61 9.74 -0.56
C GLY A 44 -9.22 8.42 -0.07
N HIS A 45 -10.18 7.91 -0.84
CA HIS A 45 -10.88 6.65 -0.56
C HIS A 45 -10.88 5.77 -1.81
N CYS A 46 -10.86 4.45 -1.61
CA CYS A 46 -10.93 3.46 -2.68
C CYS A 46 -12.12 2.52 -2.48
N LEU A 47 -12.71 2.07 -3.58
CA LEU A 47 -13.67 0.96 -3.62
C LEU A 47 -13.00 -0.22 -4.33
N LEU A 48 -12.89 -1.36 -3.65
CA LEU A 48 -12.31 -2.58 -4.22
C LEU A 48 -13.43 -3.49 -4.76
N GLU A 49 -13.62 -3.49 -6.08
CA GLU A 49 -14.61 -4.31 -6.76
C GLU A 49 -13.96 -5.50 -7.51
N GLY A 50 -14.71 -6.60 -7.65
CA GLY A 50 -14.30 -7.75 -8.44
C GLY A 50 -14.96 -9.05 -7.97
N VAL A 51 -14.65 -10.16 -8.63
CA VAL A 51 -15.23 -11.47 -8.28
C VAL A 51 -14.75 -11.99 -6.90
N PRO A 52 -15.51 -12.90 -6.26
CA PRO A 52 -15.09 -13.55 -5.02
C PRO A 52 -13.74 -14.26 -5.16
N GLY A 53 -12.95 -14.30 -4.08
CA GLY A 53 -11.68 -15.05 -4.03
C GLY A 53 -10.42 -14.28 -4.46
N LEU A 54 -10.54 -13.04 -4.97
CA LEU A 54 -9.39 -12.23 -5.41
C LEU A 54 -8.65 -11.49 -4.28
N ALA A 55 -8.59 -12.09 -3.09
CA ALA A 55 -7.84 -11.56 -1.95
C ALA A 55 -8.18 -10.11 -1.53
N LYS A 56 -9.33 -9.52 -1.92
CA LYS A 56 -9.72 -8.13 -1.57
C LYS A 56 -9.64 -7.84 -0.07
N THR A 57 -10.25 -8.71 0.74
CA THR A 57 -10.22 -8.58 2.20
C THR A 57 -8.81 -8.81 2.76
N LEU A 58 -8.07 -9.75 2.18
CA LEU A 58 -6.70 -10.05 2.60
C LEU A 58 -5.78 -8.86 2.31
N MET A 59 -5.90 -8.24 1.14
CA MET A 59 -5.16 -7.04 0.73
C MET A 59 -5.30 -5.91 1.76
N VAL A 60 -6.54 -5.53 2.09
CA VAL A 60 -6.80 -4.44 3.06
C VAL A 60 -6.26 -4.80 4.44
N ARG A 61 -6.43 -6.06 4.88
CA ARG A 61 -5.93 -6.53 6.17
C ARG A 61 -4.39 -6.52 6.23
N THR A 62 -3.72 -7.03 5.21
CA THR A 62 -2.25 -7.07 5.12
C THR A 62 -1.67 -5.66 5.08
N LEU A 63 -2.27 -4.75 4.31
CA LEU A 63 -1.88 -3.34 4.28
C LEU A 63 -2.04 -2.69 5.66
N SER A 64 -3.18 -2.89 6.31
CA SER A 64 -3.46 -2.35 7.65
C SER A 64 -2.45 -2.86 8.68
N GLN A 65 -2.12 -4.15 8.66
CA GLN A 65 -1.08 -4.74 9.53
C GLN A 65 0.31 -4.16 9.26
N ALA A 66 0.69 -4.03 7.99
CA ALA A 66 2.00 -3.50 7.61
C ALA A 66 2.17 -2.01 7.97
N LEU A 67 1.06 -1.27 8.06
CA LEU A 67 1.02 0.13 8.46
C LEU A 67 0.67 0.35 9.95
N HIS A 68 0.49 -0.72 10.73
CA HIS A 68 0.06 -0.65 12.13
C HIS A 68 -1.26 0.13 12.35
N LEU A 69 -2.25 -0.08 11.47
CA LEU A 69 -3.57 0.55 11.51
C LEU A 69 -4.67 -0.36 12.11
N SER A 70 -4.30 -1.51 12.67
CA SER A 70 -5.20 -2.52 13.26
C SER A 70 -4.87 -2.83 14.71
#